data_AF-A0A7V4MH46-F1
#
_entry.id   AF-A0A7V4MH46-F1
#
_cell.length_a   1.000
_cell.length_b   1.000
_cell.length_c   1.000
_cell.angle_alpha   90.00
_cell.angle_beta   90.00
_cell.angle_gamma   90.00
#
_symmetry.space_group_name_H-M   'P 1'
#
loop_
_entity.id
_entity.type
_entity.pdbx_description
1 polymer ?
#
loop_
_entity_poly.entity_id
_entity_poly.type
_entity_poly.pdbx_seq_one_letter_code
_entity_poly.pdbx_strand_id
1 'polypeptide(L)'
;MAVPRDRPGKPSPQTNMEHPQKRHRPPFAEALAEWRRILAQQGLPTSLEWILDENLIFEKDPASATGVRVGFQTRFTARPDNLPEAAYDFFSDMEARLVFYRLGTAGGKSICLLLCDPVFETRGEAEGFLRHDAWDVSFRPGPDAVLEEITDEARWRNRLIGGRPLSDLDFCLPLALLRELEVHGRVLTPYERFGLKVLPAYERWRRSAEV
;
A
#
# COMPACT_ATOMS: atom_id res chain seq x y z
N MET A 1 -24.36 17.74 -65.54
CA MET A 1 -23.24 17.82 -64.58
C MET A 1 -23.49 16.77 -63.51
N ALA A 2 -22.83 15.62 -63.61
CA ALA A 2 -23.01 14.49 -62.72
C ALA A 2 -21.99 14.58 -61.57
N VAL A 3 -22.46 14.47 -60.33
CA VAL A 3 -21.63 14.36 -59.13
C VAL A 3 -21.51 12.87 -58.78
N PRO A 4 -20.30 12.27 -58.70
CA PRO A 4 -20.16 10.86 -58.39
C PRO A 4 -19.90 10.59 -56.90
N ARG A 5 -20.71 9.66 -56.37
CA ARG A 5 -20.44 8.57 -55.41
C ARG A 5 -19.79 8.90 -54.05
N ASP A 6 -20.63 8.84 -53.02
CA ASP A 6 -20.27 8.49 -51.65
C ASP A 6 -19.47 7.17 -51.60
N ARG A 7 -18.34 7.20 -50.90
CA ARG A 7 -17.66 5.99 -50.39
C ARG A 7 -18.19 5.73 -48.98
N PRO A 8 -18.58 4.50 -48.62
CA PRO A 8 -18.89 4.19 -47.23
C PRO A 8 -17.60 4.22 -46.40
N GLY A 9 -17.63 4.97 -45.30
CA GLY A 9 -16.55 5.05 -44.32
C GLY A 9 -16.21 3.68 -43.76
N LYS A 10 -14.92 3.41 -43.57
CA LYS A 10 -14.41 2.22 -42.87
C LYS A 10 -15.00 2.21 -41.45
N PRO A 11 -15.50 1.07 -40.94
CA PRO A 11 -15.85 0.97 -39.54
C PRO A 11 -14.58 1.11 -38.70
N SER A 12 -14.59 2.07 -37.78
CA SER A 12 -13.60 2.20 -36.71
C SER A 12 -13.55 0.90 -35.92
N PRO A 13 -12.35 0.37 -35.58
CA PRO A 13 -12.28 -0.79 -34.71
C PRO A 13 -12.85 -0.42 -33.35
N GLN A 14 -13.99 -0.99 -33.01
CA GLN A 14 -14.47 -1.03 -31.64
C GLN A 14 -13.44 -1.85 -30.85
N THR A 15 -12.58 -1.16 -30.12
CA THR A 15 -11.77 -1.77 -29.08
C THR A 15 -12.77 -2.34 -28.07
N ASN A 16 -13.02 -3.65 -28.14
CA ASN A 16 -13.61 -4.39 -27.04
C ASN A 16 -12.69 -4.15 -25.84
N MET A 17 -13.08 -3.23 -24.95
CA MET A 17 -12.62 -3.28 -23.57
C MET A 17 -13.32 -4.50 -22.97
N GLU A 18 -12.71 -5.67 -23.18
CA GLU A 18 -12.95 -6.82 -22.33
C GLU A 18 -12.83 -6.32 -20.89
N HIS A 19 -13.95 -6.34 -20.17
CA HIS A 19 -13.92 -6.05 -18.76
C HIS A 19 -13.08 -7.15 -18.13
N PRO A 20 -12.00 -6.82 -17.39
CA PRO A 20 -11.14 -7.84 -16.83
C PRO A 20 -11.99 -8.79 -16.00
N GLN A 21 -11.80 -10.10 -16.21
CA GLN A 21 -12.46 -11.12 -15.40
C GLN A 21 -12.35 -10.73 -13.94
N LYS A 22 -13.48 -10.83 -13.21
CA LYS A 22 -13.57 -10.50 -11.79
C LYS A 22 -12.41 -11.18 -11.05
N ARG A 23 -11.43 -10.36 -10.63
CA ARG A 23 -10.20 -10.81 -9.96
C ARG A 23 -10.62 -11.65 -8.75
N HIS A 24 -10.12 -12.88 -8.66
CA HIS A 24 -10.51 -13.78 -7.57
C HIS A 24 -9.42 -13.78 -6.49
N ARG A 25 -9.58 -12.94 -5.47
CA ARG A 25 -8.74 -13.00 -4.27
C ARG A 25 -9.26 -14.06 -3.32
N PRO A 26 -8.41 -14.96 -2.80
CA PRO A 26 -8.82 -15.91 -1.79
C PRO A 26 -9.09 -15.21 -0.45
N PRO A 27 -9.70 -15.89 0.54
CA PRO A 27 -9.76 -15.37 1.89
C PRO A 27 -8.36 -15.05 2.45
N PHE A 28 -8.26 -14.02 3.30
CA PHE A 28 -6.98 -13.59 3.87
C PHE A 28 -6.19 -14.73 4.52
N ALA A 29 -6.87 -15.63 5.24
CA ALA A 29 -6.25 -16.77 5.89
C ALA A 29 -5.51 -17.71 4.92
N GLU A 30 -6.04 -17.89 3.70
CA GLU A 30 -5.42 -18.71 2.66
C GLU A 30 -4.20 -18.02 2.07
N ALA A 31 -4.31 -16.73 1.72
CA ALA A 31 -3.18 -15.94 1.24
C ALA A 31 -2.05 -15.83 2.29
N LEU A 32 -2.41 -15.71 3.57
CA LEU A 32 -1.47 -15.67 4.68
C LEU A 32 -0.75 -17.02 4.89
N ALA A 33 -1.46 -18.14 4.72
CA ALA A 33 -0.86 -19.47 4.79
C ALA A 33 0.17 -19.65 3.68
N GLU A 34 -0.16 -19.23 2.46
CA GLU A 34 0.76 -19.25 1.33
C GLU A 34 1.99 -18.36 1.57
N TRP A 35 1.77 -17.16 2.13
CA TRP A 35 2.88 -16.28 2.48
C TRP A 35 3.86 -16.91 3.48
N ARG A 36 3.34 -17.52 4.54
CA ARG A 36 4.16 -18.23 5.53
C ARG A 36 4.90 -19.42 4.92
N ARG A 37 4.26 -20.15 3.98
CA ARG A 37 4.87 -21.25 3.24
C ARG A 37 6.05 -20.76 2.42
N ILE A 38 5.91 -19.66 1.70
CA ILE A 38 6.98 -19.02 0.91
C ILE A 38 8.14 -18.62 1.81
N LEU A 39 7.88 -17.94 2.92
CA LEU A 39 8.92 -17.54 3.87
C LEU A 39 9.67 -18.76 4.44
N ALA A 40 8.94 -19.80 4.85
CA ALA A 40 9.54 -21.03 5.37
C ALA A 40 10.46 -21.72 4.35
N GLN A 41 10.03 -21.80 3.09
CA GLN A 41 10.83 -22.41 2.02
C GLN A 41 12.14 -21.67 1.74
N GLN A 42 12.18 -20.37 2.04
CA GLN A 42 13.37 -19.54 1.90
C GLN A 42 14.20 -19.45 3.20
N GLY A 43 13.82 -20.20 4.25
CA GLY A 43 14.48 -20.15 5.55
C GLY A 43 14.29 -18.83 6.30
N LEU A 44 13.28 -18.04 5.92
CA LEU A 44 12.97 -16.75 6.53
C LEU A 44 12.01 -16.92 7.71
N PRO A 45 12.00 -15.99 8.69
CA PRO A 45 11.09 -16.09 9.82
C PRO A 45 9.61 -16.06 9.42
N THR A 46 8.83 -17.01 9.92
CA THR A 46 7.38 -17.11 9.67
C THR A 46 6.53 -16.43 10.73
N SER A 47 7.14 -16.02 11.86
CA SER A 47 6.53 -15.08 12.78
C SER A 47 6.50 -13.71 12.14
N LEU A 48 5.32 -13.11 12.01
CA LEU A 48 5.12 -11.89 11.24
C LEU A 48 4.83 -10.71 12.16
N GLU A 49 5.35 -9.55 11.78
CA GLU A 49 5.08 -8.27 12.41
C GLU A 49 4.60 -7.31 11.32
N TRP A 50 3.32 -6.96 11.33
CA TRP A 50 2.72 -6.13 10.29
C TRP A 50 2.83 -4.65 10.65
N ILE A 51 3.24 -3.82 9.69
CA ILE A 51 3.42 -2.38 9.90
C ILE A 51 2.69 -1.57 8.81
N LEU A 52 2.41 -0.30 9.14
CA LEU A 52 1.79 0.69 8.26
C LEU A 52 2.82 1.71 7.76
N ASP A 53 2.39 2.60 6.86
CA ASP A 53 3.21 3.72 6.39
C ASP A 53 3.81 4.53 7.56
N GLU A 54 3.01 4.85 8.58
CA GLU A 54 3.43 5.66 9.73
C GLU A 54 4.44 4.96 10.65
N ASN A 55 4.63 3.65 10.47
CA ASN A 55 5.66 2.88 11.15
C ASN A 55 6.98 2.89 10.39
N LEU A 56 7.00 3.23 9.09
CA LEU A 56 8.21 3.31 8.30
C LEU A 56 9.06 4.53 8.70
N ILE A 57 10.36 4.29 8.84
CA ILE A 57 11.33 5.33 9.14
C ILE A 57 12.37 5.37 8.02
N PHE A 58 12.45 6.52 7.38
CA PHE A 58 13.44 6.79 6.36
C PHE A 58 14.46 7.78 6.93
N GLU A 59 15.74 7.41 6.89
CA GLU A 59 16.84 8.26 7.32
C GLU A 59 17.82 8.46 6.16
N LYS A 60 18.42 9.65 6.05
CA LYS A 60 19.47 9.88 5.06
C LYS A 60 20.65 8.96 5.36
N ASP A 61 21.09 8.24 4.34
CA ASP A 61 22.24 7.37 4.44
C ASP A 61 23.05 7.46 3.14
N PRO A 62 24.13 8.27 3.12
CA PRO A 62 25.00 8.39 1.95
C PRO A 62 25.68 7.09 1.54
N ALA A 63 25.76 6.09 2.45
CA ALA A 63 26.35 4.79 2.14
C ALA A 63 25.36 3.84 1.44
N SER A 64 24.06 4.11 1.53
CA SER A 64 23.01 3.35 0.85
C SER A 64 22.95 3.73 -0.64
N ALA A 65 22.72 2.73 -1.50
CA ALA A 65 22.55 2.94 -2.95
C ALA A 65 21.39 3.90 -3.29
N THR A 66 20.37 3.98 -2.44
CA THR A 66 19.22 4.88 -2.61
C THR A 66 19.41 6.23 -1.90
N GLY A 67 20.54 6.43 -1.20
CA GLY A 67 20.78 7.59 -0.34
C GLY A 67 19.94 7.59 0.94
N VAL A 68 19.19 6.52 1.19
CA VAL A 68 18.24 6.39 2.29
C VAL A 68 18.35 5.00 2.91
N ARG A 69 18.31 4.95 4.23
CA ARG A 69 18.17 3.72 5.02
C ARG A 69 16.74 3.62 5.53
N VAL A 70 16.20 2.41 5.49
CA VAL A 70 14.86 2.11 6.00
C VAL A 70 14.99 1.39 7.35
N GLY A 71 14.26 1.88 8.34
CA GLY A 71 13.96 1.21 9.59
C GLY A 71 12.46 1.23 9.84
N PHE A 72 12.05 0.79 11.02
CA PHE A 72 10.64 0.83 11.42
C PHE A 72 10.51 1.20 12.89
N GLN A 73 9.30 1.58 13.32
CA GLN A 73 8.99 1.78 14.73
C GLN A 73 7.61 1.21 15.04
N THR A 74 7.48 0.56 16.21
CA THR A 74 6.18 0.09 16.71
C THR A 74 5.76 0.72 18.04
N ARG A 75 6.65 1.53 18.64
CA ARG A 75 6.46 2.12 19.98
C ARG A 75 5.66 3.42 20.00
N PHE A 76 5.72 4.21 18.93
CA PHE A 76 5.12 5.56 18.90
C PHE A 76 3.77 5.56 18.21
N THR A 77 3.64 4.78 17.13
CA THR A 77 2.38 4.64 16.41
C THR A 77 1.79 3.26 16.66
N ALA A 78 0.73 3.23 17.47
CA ALA A 78 -0.07 2.03 17.68
C ALA A 78 -0.68 1.55 16.36
N ARG A 79 -0.81 0.23 16.24
CA ARG A 79 -1.43 -0.46 15.11
C ARG A 79 -2.65 -1.23 15.64
N PRO A 80 -3.72 -1.36 14.85
CA PRO A 80 -4.83 -2.22 15.22
C PRO A 80 -4.40 -3.69 15.22
N ASP A 81 -4.97 -4.51 16.12
CA ASP A 81 -4.60 -5.92 16.25
C ASP A 81 -4.94 -6.73 14.98
N ASN A 82 -6.01 -6.37 14.28
CA ASN A 82 -6.45 -6.97 13.02
C ASN A 82 -5.89 -6.27 11.77
N LEU A 83 -4.83 -5.44 11.92
CA LEU A 83 -4.21 -4.67 10.84
C LEU A 83 -4.09 -5.43 9.49
N PRO A 84 -3.47 -6.62 9.42
CA PRO A 84 -3.24 -7.24 8.12
C PRO A 84 -4.52 -7.71 7.43
N GLU A 85 -5.53 -8.13 8.18
CA GLU A 85 -6.83 -8.53 7.63
C GLU A 85 -7.59 -7.29 7.12
N ALA A 86 -7.65 -6.22 7.92
CA ALA A 86 -8.28 -4.97 7.51
C ALA A 86 -7.62 -4.35 6.26
N ALA A 87 -6.29 -4.39 6.18
CA ALA A 87 -5.56 -3.92 5.01
C ALA A 87 -5.77 -4.83 3.79
N TYR A 88 -5.85 -6.15 3.99
CA TYR A 88 -6.14 -7.10 2.92
C TYR A 88 -7.54 -6.89 2.35
N ASP A 89 -8.54 -6.75 3.21
CA ASP A 89 -9.92 -6.52 2.81
C ASP A 89 -10.05 -5.19 2.04
N PHE A 90 -9.46 -4.12 2.59
CA PHE A 90 -9.45 -2.82 1.91
C PHE A 90 -8.82 -2.90 0.51
N PHE A 91 -7.64 -3.51 0.39
CA PHE A 91 -6.99 -3.64 -0.90
C PHE A 91 -7.69 -4.66 -1.81
N SER A 92 -8.45 -5.61 -1.25
CA SER A 92 -9.22 -6.57 -2.02
C SER A 92 -10.33 -5.93 -2.85
N ASP A 93 -10.81 -4.76 -2.45
CA ASP A 93 -11.77 -3.95 -3.22
C ASP A 93 -11.13 -3.12 -4.34
N MET A 94 -9.80 -3.02 -4.38
CA MET A 94 -9.07 -2.23 -5.37
C MET A 94 -8.78 -3.04 -6.64
N GLU A 95 -8.95 -2.44 -7.81
CA GLU A 95 -8.63 -3.05 -9.12
C GLU A 95 -7.13 -3.00 -9.46
N ALA A 96 -6.27 -3.34 -8.50
CA ALA A 96 -4.83 -3.34 -8.64
C ALA A 96 -4.20 -4.50 -7.86
N ARG A 97 -3.11 -5.07 -8.36
CA ARG A 97 -2.44 -6.21 -7.72
C ARG A 97 -2.04 -5.94 -6.27
N LEU A 98 -2.43 -6.87 -5.39
CA LEU A 98 -2.09 -6.87 -3.98
C LEU A 98 -0.74 -7.56 -3.76
N VAL A 99 0.10 -7.01 -2.89
CA VAL A 99 1.43 -7.55 -2.60
C VAL A 99 1.62 -7.83 -1.11
N PHE A 100 1.97 -9.06 -0.78
CA PHE A 100 2.58 -9.41 0.51
C PHE A 100 4.06 -9.06 0.46
N TYR A 101 4.47 -8.04 1.20
CA TYR A 101 5.83 -7.50 1.14
C TYR A 101 6.54 -7.70 2.47
N ARG A 102 7.76 -8.25 2.44
CA ARG A 102 8.65 -8.29 3.61
C ARG A 102 9.78 -7.29 3.44
N LEU A 103 9.93 -6.43 4.43
CA LEU A 103 10.99 -5.42 4.51
C LEU A 103 12.32 -6.01 4.99
N GLY A 104 12.26 -6.99 5.91
CA GLY A 104 13.44 -7.62 6.51
C GLY A 104 13.12 -8.36 7.81
N THR A 105 14.15 -8.69 8.58
CA THR A 105 14.08 -9.40 9.86
C THR A 105 14.38 -8.47 11.03
N ALA A 106 13.58 -8.52 12.10
CA ALA A 106 13.94 -7.94 13.39
C ALA A 106 13.42 -8.83 14.53
N GLY A 107 14.26 -9.10 15.54
CA GLY A 107 13.87 -9.91 16.70
C GLY A 107 13.36 -11.31 16.37
N GLY A 108 13.85 -11.93 15.29
CA GLY A 108 13.38 -13.25 14.82
C GLY A 108 12.00 -13.23 14.17
N LYS A 109 11.49 -12.05 13.80
CA LYS A 109 10.23 -11.86 13.06
C LYS A 109 10.50 -11.25 11.68
N SER A 110 9.64 -11.57 10.72
CA SER A 110 9.56 -10.89 9.43
C SER A 110 8.70 -9.64 9.57
N ILE A 111 9.27 -8.49 9.21
CA ILE A 111 8.57 -7.21 9.20
C ILE A 111 7.87 -7.05 7.86
N CYS A 112 6.54 -6.97 7.86
CA CYS A 112 5.70 -7.10 6.67
C CYS A 112 4.76 -5.91 6.47
N LEU A 113 4.46 -5.62 5.20
CA LEU A 113 3.43 -4.68 4.76
C LEU A 113 2.56 -5.35 3.69
N LEU A 114 1.33 -4.86 3.55
CA LEU A 114 0.54 -5.06 2.34
C LEU A 114 0.67 -3.81 1.46
N LEU A 115 0.89 -4.04 0.17
CA LEU A 115 0.94 -2.98 -0.85
C LEU A 115 -0.13 -3.24 -1.91
N CYS A 116 -0.60 -2.20 -2.59
CA CYS A 116 -1.55 -2.37 -3.69
C CYS A 116 -1.51 -1.17 -4.63
N ASP A 117 -1.11 -1.40 -5.89
CA ASP A 117 -1.06 -0.38 -6.94
C ASP A 117 -0.87 -1.02 -8.33
N PRO A 118 -1.39 -0.43 -9.43
CA PRO A 118 -1.20 -0.94 -10.78
C PRO A 118 0.27 -1.12 -11.20
N VAL A 119 1.21 -0.40 -10.58
CA VAL A 119 2.65 -0.58 -10.83
C VAL A 119 3.11 -2.03 -10.59
N PHE A 120 2.47 -2.76 -9.69
CA PHE A 120 2.83 -4.15 -9.38
C PHE A 120 2.40 -5.14 -10.47
N GLU A 121 1.56 -4.74 -11.42
CA GLU A 121 1.16 -5.61 -12.53
C GLU A 121 2.33 -5.96 -13.44
N THR A 122 3.34 -5.11 -13.53
CA THR A 122 4.54 -5.35 -14.36
C THR A 122 5.72 -5.92 -13.58
N ARG A 123 5.63 -5.96 -12.24
CA ARG A 123 6.69 -6.51 -11.39
C ARG A 123 6.71 -8.04 -11.44
N GLY A 124 7.90 -8.61 -11.58
CA GLY A 124 8.10 -10.05 -11.72
C GLY A 124 9.29 -10.61 -10.93
N GLU A 125 9.67 -11.84 -11.27
CA GLU A 125 10.71 -12.59 -10.54
C GLU A 125 12.06 -11.89 -10.57
N ALA A 126 12.40 -11.20 -11.67
CA ALA A 126 13.64 -10.44 -11.80
C ALA A 126 13.81 -9.35 -10.73
N GLU A 127 12.70 -8.86 -10.17
CA GLU A 127 12.64 -7.85 -9.11
C GLU A 127 12.34 -8.48 -7.73
N GLY A 128 12.31 -9.82 -7.66
CA GLY A 128 12.04 -10.58 -6.44
C GLY A 128 10.57 -10.75 -6.10
N PHE A 129 9.66 -10.53 -7.05
CA PHE A 129 8.22 -10.76 -6.87
C PHE A 129 7.81 -12.14 -7.41
N LEU A 130 7.22 -12.95 -6.55
CA LEU A 130 6.61 -14.23 -6.89
C LEU A 130 5.13 -13.98 -7.18
N ARG A 131 4.73 -14.11 -8.44
CA ARG A 131 3.37 -13.80 -8.88
C ARG A 131 2.44 -15.00 -8.69
N HIS A 132 1.24 -14.75 -8.18
CA HIS A 132 0.14 -15.69 -8.16
C HIS A 132 -1.03 -15.11 -8.95
N ASP A 133 -0.96 -15.22 -10.29
CA ASP A 133 -1.87 -14.51 -11.19
C ASP A 133 -3.35 -14.92 -11.03
N ALA A 134 -3.62 -16.18 -10.67
CA ALA A 134 -4.98 -16.64 -10.38
C ALA A 134 -5.60 -15.93 -9.17
N TRP A 135 -4.78 -15.35 -8.28
CA TRP A 135 -5.23 -14.63 -7.09
C TRP A 135 -5.16 -13.11 -7.26
N ASP A 136 -4.52 -12.64 -8.33
CA ASP A 136 -4.09 -11.25 -8.46
C ASP A 136 -3.29 -10.75 -7.23
N VAL A 137 -2.42 -11.64 -6.75
CA VAL A 137 -1.52 -11.39 -5.61
C VAL A 137 -0.08 -11.63 -6.03
N SER A 138 0.85 -10.85 -5.48
CA SER A 138 2.28 -11.15 -5.52
C SER A 138 2.86 -11.25 -4.11
N PHE A 139 3.93 -12.04 -3.98
CA PHE A 139 4.67 -12.21 -2.73
C PHE A 139 6.11 -11.74 -2.95
N ARG A 140 6.59 -10.82 -2.13
CA ARG A 140 7.97 -10.31 -2.17
C ARG A 140 8.67 -10.57 -0.83
N PRO A 141 9.33 -11.74 -0.67
CA PRO A 141 10.06 -12.09 0.56
C PRO A 141 11.28 -11.19 0.81
N GLY A 142 11.87 -10.64 -0.25
CA GLY A 142 13.00 -9.73 -0.15
C GLY A 142 14.28 -10.39 0.39
N PRO A 143 15.36 -9.62 0.53
CA PRO A 143 16.61 -10.13 1.09
C PRO A 143 16.50 -10.40 2.60
N ASP A 144 17.36 -11.24 3.16
CA ASP A 144 17.46 -11.41 4.62
C ASP A 144 18.24 -10.25 5.28
N ALA A 145 17.70 -9.04 5.14
CA ALA A 145 18.24 -7.84 5.74
C ALA A 145 17.77 -7.72 7.20
N VAL A 146 18.70 -7.44 8.11
CA VAL A 146 18.36 -7.10 9.50
C VAL A 146 17.91 -5.66 9.57
N LEU A 147 16.71 -5.43 10.10
CA LEU A 147 16.14 -4.11 10.28
C LEU A 147 16.33 -3.60 11.69
N GLU A 148 16.60 -2.31 11.80
CA GLU A 148 16.57 -1.61 13.07
C GLU A 148 15.12 -1.24 13.43
N GLU A 149 14.68 -1.66 14.63
CA GLU A 149 13.52 -1.05 15.27
C GLU A 149 13.95 0.23 15.98
N ILE A 150 13.51 1.36 15.48
CA ILE A 150 13.84 2.67 16.01
C ILE A 150 12.98 2.96 17.22
N THR A 151 13.64 3.05 18.36
CA THR A 151 13.03 3.32 19.67
C THR A 151 13.33 4.72 20.18
N ASP A 152 14.07 5.52 19.41
CA ASP A 152 14.39 6.92 19.68
C ASP A 152 13.31 7.83 19.08
N GLU A 153 12.62 8.59 19.94
CA GLU A 153 11.54 9.48 19.57
C GLU A 153 12.02 10.68 18.72
N ALA A 154 13.23 11.19 18.99
CA ALA A 154 13.80 12.29 18.22
C ALA A 154 14.13 11.85 16.79
N ARG A 155 14.63 10.61 16.62
CA ARG A 155 14.83 10.03 15.28
C ARG A 155 13.51 9.83 14.56
N TRP A 156 12.49 9.30 15.24
CA TRP A 156 11.15 9.15 14.66
C TRP A 156 10.55 10.50 14.20
N ARG A 157 10.67 11.56 15.02
CA ARG A 157 10.17 12.90 14.68
C ARG A 157 10.93 13.54 13.51
N ASN A 158 12.23 13.31 13.42
CA ASN A 158 13.11 13.90 12.39
C ASN A 158 13.27 13.02 11.15
N ARG A 159 12.49 11.94 11.03
CA ARG A 159 12.52 11.06 9.85
C ARG A 159 12.18 11.81 8.57
N LEU A 160 12.64 11.29 7.44
CA LEU A 160 12.24 11.78 6.13
C LEU A 160 10.79 11.37 5.85
N ILE A 161 9.91 12.37 5.77
CA ILE A 161 8.49 12.20 5.39
C ILE A 161 8.31 12.46 3.89
N GLY A 162 9.27 13.14 3.25
CA GLY A 162 9.23 13.45 1.82
C GLY A 162 10.61 13.80 1.27
N GLY A 163 10.69 14.02 -0.04
CA GLY A 163 11.96 14.35 -0.73
C GLY A 163 12.91 13.16 -0.90
N ARG A 164 12.44 11.93 -0.64
CA ARG A 164 13.13 10.69 -1.02
C ARG A 164 12.63 10.18 -2.37
N PRO A 165 13.42 9.37 -3.10
CA PRO A 165 12.94 8.67 -4.29
C PRO A 165 11.69 7.84 -3.99
N LEU A 166 10.79 7.78 -4.98
CA LEU A 166 9.63 6.89 -4.95
C LEU A 166 10.11 5.43 -4.91
N SER A 167 9.40 4.62 -4.13
CA SER A 167 9.68 3.22 -3.88
C SER A 167 8.37 2.43 -3.79
N ASP A 168 8.46 1.10 -3.78
CA ASP A 168 7.27 0.25 -3.63
C ASP A 168 6.56 0.50 -2.28
N LEU A 169 7.29 0.96 -1.25
CA LEU A 169 6.74 1.25 0.08
C LEU A 169 5.76 2.43 0.08
N ASP A 170 5.77 3.27 -0.96
CA ASP A 170 4.83 4.39 -1.09
C ASP A 170 3.41 3.94 -1.44
N PHE A 171 3.21 2.65 -1.73
CA PHE A 171 1.92 2.04 -2.06
C PHE A 171 1.36 1.17 -0.91
N CYS A 172 1.87 1.37 0.31
CA CYS A 172 1.33 0.72 1.51
C CYS A 172 0.14 1.49 2.10
N LEU A 173 -0.57 0.86 3.02
CA LEU A 173 -1.74 1.48 3.65
C LEU A 173 -1.31 2.51 4.72
N PRO A 174 -1.83 3.75 4.68
CA PRO A 174 -1.68 4.71 5.76
C PRO A 174 -2.71 4.44 6.88
N LEU A 175 -2.31 4.63 8.13
CA LEU A 175 -3.16 4.58 9.32
C LEU A 175 -4.36 5.54 9.22
N ALA A 176 -4.18 6.69 8.57
CA ALA A 176 -5.28 7.63 8.33
C ALA A 176 -6.43 6.97 7.55
N LEU A 177 -6.13 6.12 6.56
CA LEU A 177 -7.17 5.39 5.81
C LEU A 177 -7.87 4.35 6.66
N LEU A 178 -7.13 3.60 7.49
CA LEU A 178 -7.73 2.64 8.42
C LEU A 178 -8.68 3.33 9.41
N ARG A 179 -8.28 4.47 9.97
CA ARG A 179 -9.16 5.24 10.87
C ARG A 179 -10.42 5.74 10.18
N GLU A 180 -10.32 6.13 8.91
CA GLU A 180 -11.50 6.51 8.13
C GLU A 180 -12.43 5.32 7.92
N LEU A 181 -11.90 4.13 7.61
CA LEU A 181 -12.68 2.91 7.50
C LEU A 181 -13.35 2.54 8.82
N GLU A 182 -12.64 2.60 9.94
CA GLU A 182 -13.18 2.30 11.28
C GLU A 182 -14.29 3.27 11.69
N VAL A 183 -14.10 4.57 11.46
CA VAL A 183 -15.03 5.60 11.93
C VAL A 183 -16.20 5.80 10.96
N HIS A 184 -15.97 5.69 9.66
CA HIS A 184 -16.95 6.05 8.63
C HIS A 184 -17.43 4.86 7.79
N GLY A 185 -16.85 3.66 7.95
CA GLY A 185 -17.15 2.50 7.12
C GLY A 185 -16.69 2.62 5.67
N ARG A 186 -15.96 3.70 5.34
CA ARG A 186 -15.42 3.99 4.01
C ARG A 186 -14.31 5.01 4.08
N VAL A 187 -13.50 5.05 3.04
CA VAL A 187 -12.51 6.12 2.85
C VAL A 187 -13.21 7.43 2.50
N LEU A 188 -12.72 8.53 3.07
CA LEU A 188 -13.23 9.86 2.78
C LEU A 188 -12.60 10.40 1.49
N THR A 189 -13.42 11.09 0.70
CA THR A 189 -12.95 11.84 -0.47
C THR A 189 -12.04 12.99 -0.04
N PRO A 190 -11.16 13.51 -0.93
CA PRO A 190 -10.34 14.68 -0.63
C PRO A 190 -11.16 15.90 -0.16
N TYR A 191 -12.36 16.08 -0.70
CA TYR A 191 -13.26 17.17 -0.32
C TYR A 191 -13.80 16.98 1.10
N GLU A 192 -14.22 15.77 1.47
CA GLU A 192 -14.69 15.47 2.83
C GLU A 192 -13.58 15.67 3.86
N ARG A 193 -12.36 15.21 3.56
CA ARG A 193 -11.19 15.45 4.41
C ARG A 193 -10.92 16.95 4.59
N PHE A 194 -11.02 17.72 3.52
CA PHE A 194 -10.88 19.18 3.61
C PHE A 194 -12.00 19.79 4.46
N GLY A 195 -13.24 19.36 4.24
CA GLY A 195 -14.41 19.77 5.03
C GLY A 195 -14.21 19.56 6.52
N LEU A 196 -13.74 18.38 6.93
CA LEU A 196 -13.44 18.08 8.34
C LEU A 196 -12.37 19.00 8.94
N LYS A 197 -11.36 19.40 8.16
CA LYS A 197 -10.30 20.32 8.63
C LYS A 197 -10.82 21.74 8.85
N VAL A 198 -11.76 22.20 8.03
CA VAL A 198 -12.27 23.58 8.09
C VAL A 198 -13.50 23.74 8.96
N LEU A 199 -14.22 22.64 9.27
CA LEU A 199 -15.44 22.66 10.06
C LEU A 199 -15.26 23.38 11.42
N PRO A 200 -14.20 23.13 12.22
CA PRO A 200 -14.02 23.85 13.47
C PRO A 200 -13.83 25.36 13.28
N ALA A 201 -13.19 25.79 12.19
CA ALA A 201 -13.00 27.21 11.88
C ALA A 201 -14.32 27.85 11.42
N TYR A 202 -15.09 27.15 10.60
CA TYR A 202 -16.41 27.58 10.16
C TYR A 202 -17.39 27.72 11.35
N GLU A 203 -17.42 26.76 12.27
CA GLU A 203 -18.27 26.81 13.48
C GLU A 203 -17.88 27.94 14.43
N ARG A 204 -16.59 28.29 14.52
CA ARG A 204 -16.14 29.47 15.26
C ARG A 204 -16.64 30.76 14.60
N TRP A 205 -16.46 30.88 13.28
CA TRP A 205 -16.92 32.04 12.52
C TRP A 205 -18.44 32.24 12.63
N ARG A 206 -19.23 31.16 12.46
CA ARG A 206 -20.70 31.20 12.57
C ARG A 206 -21.13 31.70 13.94
N ARG A 207 -20.57 31.16 15.03
CA ARG A 207 -20.87 31.60 16.40
C ARG A 207 -20.50 33.06 16.66
N SER A 208 -19.42 33.57 16.06
CA SER A 208 -19.04 34.98 16.19
C SER A 208 -19.90 35.94 15.37
N ALA A 209 -20.60 35.44 14.36
CA ALA A 209 -21.50 36.24 13.51
C ALA A 209 -22.95 36.31 14.06
N GLU A 210 -23.27 35.49 15.07
CA GLU A 210 -24.56 35.46 15.77
C GLU A 210 -24.59 36.34 17.04
N VAL A 211 -23.49 37.04 17.33
CA VAL A 211 -23.33 38.02 18.44
C VAL A 211 -23.24 39.43 17.86
#